data_AF-A0A938JAE7-F1
#
_entry.id   AF-A0A938JAE7-F1
#
_cell.length_a   1.000
_cell.length_b   1.000
_cell.length_c   1.000
_cell.angle_alpha   90.00
_cell.angle_beta   90.00
_cell.angle_gamma   90.00
#
_symmetry.space_group_name_H-M   'P 1'
#
loop_
_entity.id
_entity.type
_entity.pdbx_description
1 polymer ?
#
loop_
_entity_poly.entity_id
_entity_poly.type
_entity_poly.pdbx_seq_one_letter_code
_entity_poly.pdbx_strand_id
1 'polypeptide(L)'
;ADWCMYKPVFVDDELLFWTVSKGHMADSGGPAPGSYNPEAREIYAEGLRIPPIKLHEEGRERSDVLNLLLANTRTRRNQAGDLRAQLGAIEVGAAHLRALVARYGAAEVRACVEELLALAERQMRRRLAALPDGTFTGSRFVEDIGHGLGELEVGVTAAIAGDRLRVSLEAPPQIPFYTNSYRANTTSAVYLGLIMFLQPEAPFNEGMYRPSRSTTARPGRSSTLSSRRRTSPARPVRRRRSPTPCATR
;
A
#
# COMPACT_ATOMS: atom_id res chain seq x y z
N ALA A 1 0.12 4.02 -9.45
CA ALA A 1 -0.11 5.48 -9.34
C ALA A 1 0.79 6.14 -8.31
N ASP A 2 0.90 5.60 -7.09
CA ASP A 2 1.71 6.25 -6.06
C ASP A 2 3.20 5.91 -6.20
N TRP A 3 4.04 6.93 -6.21
CA TRP A 3 5.49 6.81 -6.23
C TRP A 3 6.04 7.21 -4.87
N CYS A 4 7.06 6.48 -4.40
CA CYS A 4 7.70 6.74 -3.12
C CYS A 4 9.17 7.10 -3.36
N MET A 5 9.62 8.19 -2.77
CA MET A 5 11.01 8.63 -2.77
C MET A 5 11.58 8.48 -1.36
N TYR A 6 12.76 7.85 -1.27
CA TYR A 6 13.43 7.53 -0.01
C TYR A 6 14.81 8.16 -0.01
N LYS A 7 15.19 8.81 1.09
CA LYS A 7 16.55 9.28 1.33
C LYS A 7 17.09 8.72 2.64
N PRO A 8 18.24 8.02 2.62
CA PRO A 8 18.90 7.61 3.85
C PRO A 8 19.56 8.82 4.51
N VAL A 9 19.49 8.88 5.84
CA VAL A 9 20.08 9.94 6.67
C VAL A 9 21.22 9.34 7.48
N PHE A 10 22.44 9.60 7.01
CA PHE A 10 23.67 9.24 7.70
C PHE A 10 24.16 10.37 8.63
N VAL A 11 24.72 9.99 9.78
CA VAL A 11 25.51 10.84 10.69
C VAL A 11 26.70 9.99 11.15
N ASP A 12 27.92 10.55 11.08
CA ASP A 12 29.17 9.84 11.43
C ASP A 12 29.28 8.46 10.74
N ASP A 13 28.96 8.42 9.44
CA ASP A 13 28.92 7.21 8.58
C ASP A 13 27.94 6.10 9.01
N GLU A 14 27.12 6.34 10.04
CA GLU A 14 26.05 5.45 10.48
C GLU A 14 24.71 5.84 9.86
N LEU A 15 23.99 4.87 9.29
CA LEU A 15 22.61 5.05 8.85
C LEU A 15 21.68 5.16 10.07
N LEU A 16 21.19 6.38 10.34
CA LEU A 16 20.31 6.60 11.49
C LEU A 16 18.83 6.51 11.14
N PHE A 17 18.44 7.17 10.05
CA PHE A 17 17.03 7.34 9.67
C PHE A 17 16.81 7.29 8.17
N TRP A 18 15.54 7.27 7.77
CA TRP A 18 15.11 7.49 6.39
C TRP A 18 14.10 8.63 6.36
N THR A 19 14.19 9.49 5.36
CA THR A 19 13.09 10.39 5.00
C THR A 19 12.37 9.87 3.78
N VAL A 20 11.06 9.96 3.81
CA VAL A 20 10.19 9.37 2.79
C VAL A 20 9.14 10.37 2.38
N SER A 21 8.95 10.53 1.07
CA SER A 21 7.82 11.23 0.50
C SER A 21 7.10 10.29 -0.46
N LYS A 22 5.76 10.29 -0.40
CA LYS A 22 4.91 9.47 -1.26
C LYS A 22 3.94 10.40 -1.97
N GLY A 23 3.93 10.38 -3.29
CA GLY A 23 3.05 11.21 -4.12
C GLY A 23 2.20 10.37 -5.08
N HIS A 24 0.94 10.75 -5.25
CA HIS A 24 0.08 10.18 -6.29
C HIS A 24 0.39 10.83 -7.63
N MET A 25 0.77 10.03 -8.62
CA MET A 25 1.11 10.55 -9.94
C MET A 25 -0.13 10.61 -10.84
N ALA A 26 -0.31 11.73 -11.52
CA ALA A 26 -1.42 11.93 -12.46
C ALA A 26 -1.44 10.87 -13.57
N ASP A 27 -0.28 10.47 -14.06
CA ASP A 27 -0.12 9.43 -15.08
C ASP A 27 1.12 8.58 -14.76
N SER A 28 0.92 7.25 -14.74
CA SER A 28 1.99 6.28 -14.45
C SER A 28 2.45 5.53 -15.72
N GLY A 29 2.05 6.02 -16.90
CA GLY A 29 2.23 5.32 -18.16
C GLY A 29 1.26 4.16 -18.38
N GLY A 30 1.54 3.37 -19.41
CA GLY A 30 0.67 2.27 -19.83
C GLY A 30 -0.35 2.68 -20.90
N PRO A 31 -1.22 1.74 -21.31
CA PRO A 31 -2.09 1.91 -22.48
C PRO A 31 -3.22 2.92 -22.28
N ALA A 32 -3.71 3.09 -21.04
CA ALA A 32 -4.76 4.06 -20.71
C ALA A 32 -4.16 5.39 -20.21
N PRO A 33 -4.73 6.55 -20.55
CA PRO A 33 -4.40 7.82 -19.91
C PRO A 33 -4.66 7.76 -18.40
N GLY A 34 -3.74 8.30 -17.62
CA GLY A 34 -3.82 8.31 -16.16
C GLY A 34 -3.03 7.15 -15.55
N SER A 35 -3.51 6.63 -14.41
CA SER A 35 -2.81 5.58 -13.66
C SER A 35 -3.64 4.30 -13.45
N TYR A 36 -4.84 4.23 -14.02
CA TYR A 36 -5.76 3.12 -13.87
C TYR A 36 -6.32 2.69 -15.22
N ASN A 37 -6.06 1.44 -15.60
CA ASN A 37 -6.58 0.84 -16.82
C ASN A 37 -7.61 -0.25 -16.44
N PRO A 38 -8.92 0.02 -16.55
CA PRO A 38 -9.98 -0.96 -16.30
C PRO A 38 -9.78 -2.28 -17.02
N GLU A 39 -9.33 -2.22 -18.27
CA GLU A 39 -9.14 -3.37 -19.14
C GLU A 39 -7.81 -4.11 -18.90
N ALA A 40 -6.99 -3.68 -17.93
CA ALA A 40 -5.72 -4.36 -17.65
C ALA A 40 -5.98 -5.76 -17.09
N ARG A 41 -5.66 -6.76 -17.91
CA ARG A 41 -5.71 -8.19 -17.54
C ARG A 41 -4.40 -8.70 -16.96
N GLU A 42 -3.33 -7.92 -17.11
CA GLU A 42 -2.02 -8.22 -16.59
C GLU A 42 -1.31 -6.98 -16.04
N ILE A 43 -0.41 -7.18 -15.10
CA ILE A 43 0.29 -6.08 -14.39
C ILE A 43 1.14 -5.20 -15.32
N TYR A 44 1.50 -5.70 -16.51
CA TYR A 44 2.25 -4.93 -17.50
C TYR A 44 1.38 -3.89 -18.22
N ALA A 45 0.06 -4.08 -18.21
CA ALA A 45 -0.91 -3.13 -18.74
C ALA A 45 -1.35 -2.08 -17.70
N GLU A 46 -0.78 -2.11 -16.48
CA GLU A 46 -1.09 -1.20 -15.36
C GLU A 46 -0.08 -0.04 -15.23
N GLY A 47 0.80 0.14 -16.22
CA GLY A 47 1.79 1.22 -16.26
C GLY A 47 3.18 0.82 -15.75
N LEU A 48 4.00 1.83 -15.43
CA LEU A 48 5.39 1.64 -15.02
C LEU A 48 5.50 0.92 -13.67
N ARG A 49 6.35 -0.10 -13.64
CA ARG A 49 6.72 -0.84 -12.43
C ARG A 49 8.16 -0.48 -12.08
N ILE A 50 8.31 0.47 -11.18
CA ILE A 50 9.61 1.01 -10.78
C ILE A 50 10.11 0.20 -9.57
N PRO A 51 11.16 -0.64 -9.70
CA PRO A 51 11.80 -1.23 -8.54
C PRO A 51 12.56 -0.16 -7.73
N PRO A 52 13.04 -0.46 -6.52
CA PRO A 52 13.95 0.43 -5.82
C PRO A 52 15.19 0.72 -6.69
N ILE A 53 15.31 1.96 -7.16
CA ILE A 53 16.40 2.45 -8.00
C ILE A 53 16.84 3.81 -7.51
N LYS A 54 18.13 4.12 -7.67
CA LYS A 54 18.67 5.43 -7.32
C LYS A 54 18.28 6.46 -8.39
N LEU A 55 17.59 7.51 -7.97
CA LEU A 55 17.41 8.72 -8.79
C LEU A 55 18.56 9.71 -8.62
N HIS A 56 19.30 9.59 -7.51
CA HIS A 56 20.50 10.36 -7.23
C HIS A 56 21.59 9.42 -6.72
N GLU A 57 22.80 9.62 -7.20
CA GLU A 57 23.98 8.84 -6.82
C GLU A 57 25.10 9.83 -6.51
N GLU A 58 25.67 9.74 -5.30
CA GLU A 58 26.72 10.66 -4.82
C GLU A 58 26.33 12.15 -4.95
N GLY A 59 25.06 12.46 -4.68
CA GLY A 59 24.52 13.82 -4.78
C GLY A 59 24.25 14.31 -6.22
N ARG A 60 24.50 13.47 -7.23
CA ARG A 60 24.26 13.81 -8.64
C ARG A 60 22.98 13.13 -9.14
N GLU A 61 22.15 13.88 -9.86
CA GLU A 61 20.94 13.33 -10.49
C GLU A 61 21.31 12.32 -11.58
N ARG A 62 20.66 11.16 -11.54
CA ARG A 62 20.70 10.13 -12.59
C ARG A 62 19.74 10.53 -13.70
N SER A 63 20.17 11.46 -14.55
CA SER A 63 19.33 12.02 -15.62
C SER A 63 18.89 10.95 -16.64
N ASP A 64 19.69 9.90 -16.84
CA ASP A 64 19.35 8.69 -17.61
C ASP A 64 18.08 8.01 -17.06
N VAL A 65 18.06 7.76 -15.75
CA VAL A 65 16.94 7.12 -15.06
C VAL A 65 15.72 8.04 -15.04
N LEU A 66 15.91 9.31 -14.69
CA LEU A 66 14.81 10.28 -14.65
C LEU A 66 14.16 10.45 -16.03
N ASN A 67 14.97 10.52 -17.09
CA ASN A 67 14.47 10.61 -18.46
C ASN A 67 13.68 9.36 -18.87
N LEU A 68 14.14 8.17 -18.49
CA LEU A 68 13.42 6.91 -18.73
C LEU A 68 12.04 6.94 -18.07
N LEU A 69 11.96 7.34 -16.80
CA LEU A 69 10.68 7.43 -16.08
C LEU A 69 9.74 8.45 -16.73
N LEU A 70 10.27 9.66 -16.98
CA LEU A 70 9.50 10.78 -17.54
C LEU A 70 9.16 10.62 -19.04
N ALA A 71 9.79 9.69 -19.75
CA ALA A 71 9.44 9.37 -21.14
C ALA A 71 8.18 8.52 -21.25
N ASN A 72 7.79 7.86 -20.15
CA ASN A 72 6.65 6.96 -20.08
C ASN A 72 5.42 7.63 -19.47
N THR A 73 5.36 8.95 -19.43
CA THR A 73 4.20 9.70 -18.93
C THR A 73 3.65 10.67 -19.96
N ARG A 74 2.33 10.84 -19.95
CA ARG A 74 1.64 11.88 -20.74
C ARG A 74 1.81 13.27 -20.15
N THR A 75 2.16 13.37 -18.86
CA THR A 75 2.23 14.63 -18.11
C THR A 75 3.66 14.98 -17.68
N ARG A 76 4.62 14.86 -18.59
CA ARG A 76 6.07 15.00 -18.32
C ARG A 76 6.44 16.23 -17.51
N ARG A 77 5.95 17.42 -17.89
CA ARG A 77 6.26 18.69 -17.19
C ARG A 77 5.78 18.65 -15.74
N ASN A 78 4.54 18.22 -15.51
CA ASN A 78 3.93 18.20 -14.18
C ASN A 78 4.61 17.16 -13.30
N GLN A 79 4.80 15.94 -13.83
CA GLN A 79 5.45 14.86 -13.09
C GLN A 79 6.91 15.19 -12.75
N ALA A 80 7.64 15.89 -13.63
CA ALA A 80 8.96 16.41 -13.28
C ALA A 80 8.92 17.42 -12.12
N GLY A 81 7.86 18.23 -12.03
CA GLY A 81 7.59 19.09 -10.88
C GLY A 81 7.31 18.29 -9.60
N ASP A 82 6.43 17.29 -9.68
CA ASP A 82 6.08 16.42 -8.55
C ASP A 82 7.30 15.66 -7.99
N LEU A 83 8.20 15.20 -8.86
CA LEU A 83 9.43 14.53 -8.43
C LEU A 83 10.40 15.50 -7.75
N ARG A 84 10.54 16.73 -8.25
CA ARG A 84 11.35 17.77 -7.59
C ARG A 84 10.76 18.17 -6.25
N ALA A 85 9.44 18.27 -6.15
CA ALA A 85 8.76 18.55 -4.89
C ALA A 85 8.98 17.43 -3.86
N GLN A 86 8.86 16.17 -4.28
CA GLN A 86 9.17 15.02 -3.42
C GLN A 86 10.63 15.02 -2.95
N LEU A 87 11.58 15.30 -3.86
CA LEU A 87 12.99 15.44 -3.53
C LEU A 87 13.21 16.55 -2.49
N GLY A 88 12.66 17.74 -2.72
CA GLY A 88 12.75 18.84 -1.76
C GLY A 88 12.21 18.46 -0.38
N ALA A 89 11.09 17.76 -0.31
CA ALA A 89 10.50 17.32 0.96
C ALA A 89 11.41 16.37 1.74
N ILE A 90 11.98 15.35 1.08
CA ILE A 90 12.88 14.39 1.75
C ILE A 90 14.22 15.03 2.15
N GLU A 91 14.70 16.02 1.39
CA GLU A 91 15.92 16.79 1.68
C GLU A 91 15.74 17.66 2.93
N VAL A 92 14.63 18.41 3.01
CA VAL A 92 14.30 19.21 4.19
C VAL A 92 14.18 18.33 5.43
N GLY A 93 13.48 17.19 5.33
CA GLY A 93 13.37 16.23 6.44
C GLY A 93 14.73 15.70 6.88
N ALA A 94 15.63 15.38 5.94
CA ALA A 94 16.96 14.88 6.25
C ALA A 94 17.82 15.95 6.95
N ALA A 95 17.73 17.21 6.51
CA ALA A 95 18.40 18.33 7.15
C ALA A 95 17.92 18.53 8.60
N HIS A 96 16.61 18.46 8.83
CA HIS A 96 16.05 18.58 10.18
C HIS A 96 16.48 17.43 11.10
N LEU A 97 16.49 16.20 10.62
CA LEU A 97 16.97 15.05 11.41
C LEU A 97 18.44 15.19 11.78
N ARG A 98 19.30 15.62 10.84
CA ARG A 98 20.71 15.90 11.12
C ARG A 98 20.87 17.02 12.16
N ALA A 99 20.08 18.08 12.06
CA ALA A 99 20.11 19.18 13.03
C ALA A 99 19.67 18.72 14.44
N LEU A 100 18.66 17.85 14.54
CA LEU A 100 18.26 17.24 15.81
C LEU A 100 19.38 16.39 16.41
N VAL A 101 20.00 15.53 15.60
CA VAL A 101 21.12 14.69 16.06
C VAL A 101 22.31 15.54 16.48
N ALA A 102 22.66 16.60 15.74
CA ALA A 102 23.74 17.50 16.10
C ALA A 102 23.47 18.23 17.44
N ARG A 103 22.21 18.54 17.74
CA ARG A 103 21.82 19.27 18.96
C ARG A 103 21.71 18.37 20.18
N TYR A 104 21.16 17.17 20.03
CA TYR A 104 20.77 16.30 21.15
C TYR A 104 21.56 14.99 21.23
N GLY A 105 22.34 14.65 20.20
CA GLY A 105 23.04 13.37 20.08
C GLY A 105 22.16 12.26 19.50
N ALA A 106 22.78 11.32 18.79
CA ALA A 106 22.08 10.25 18.08
C ALA A 106 21.30 9.32 19.03
N ALA A 107 21.90 8.98 20.19
CA ALA A 107 21.29 8.11 21.19
C ALA A 107 19.98 8.68 21.73
N GLU A 108 19.98 9.97 22.10
CA GLU A 108 18.80 10.65 22.65
C GLU A 108 17.67 10.75 21.61
N VAL A 109 18.01 11.12 20.37
CA VAL A 109 17.01 11.20 19.29
C VAL A 109 16.41 9.83 18.99
N ARG A 110 17.22 8.76 18.97
CA ARG A 110 16.71 7.39 18.80
C ARG A 110 15.81 6.97 19.95
N ALA A 111 16.18 7.27 21.19
CA ALA A 111 15.36 6.99 22.36
C ALA A 111 14.00 7.71 22.29
N CYS A 112 13.99 8.97 21.86
CA CYS A 112 12.77 9.73 21.64
C CYS A 112 11.88 9.10 20.54
N VAL A 113 12.45 8.60 19.44
CA VAL A 113 11.70 7.89 18.39
C VAL A 113 11.06 6.62 18.95
N GLU A 114 11.80 5.82 19.73
CA GLU A 114 11.24 4.63 20.37
C GLU A 114 10.13 4.96 21.36
N GLU A 115 10.27 6.04 22.12
CA GLU A 115 9.22 6.49 23.04
C GLU A 115 7.97 6.98 22.29
N LEU A 116 8.11 7.64 21.13
CA LEU A 116 6.97 8.00 20.28
C LEU A 116 6.23 6.76 19.73
N LEU A 117 6.96 5.70 19.39
CA LEU A 117 6.37 4.43 18.98
C LEU A 117 5.68 3.74 20.16
N ALA A 118 6.31 3.70 21.33
CA ALA A 118 5.74 3.13 22.54
C ALA A 118 4.50 3.90 23.01
N LEU A 119 4.50 5.23 22.93
CA LEU A 119 3.36 6.07 23.26
C LEU A 119 2.16 5.74 22.36
N ALA A 120 2.37 5.67 21.05
CA ALA A 120 1.33 5.33 20.09
C ALA A 120 0.76 3.93 20.31
N GLU A 121 1.63 2.96 20.65
CA GLU A 121 1.22 1.61 21.05
C GLU A 121 0.33 1.63 22.30
N ARG A 122 0.77 2.30 23.38
CA ARG A 122 0.00 2.40 24.64
C ARG A 122 -1.36 3.04 24.39
N GLN A 123 -1.43 4.06 23.54
CA GLN A 123 -2.69 4.70 23.20
C GLN A 123 -3.65 3.78 22.44
N MET A 124 -3.15 3.07 21.43
CA MET A 124 -4.00 2.12 20.70
C MET A 124 -4.49 1.01 21.63
N ARG A 125 -3.62 0.46 22.49
CA ARG A 125 -3.98 -0.54 23.51
C ARG A 125 -5.09 -0.04 24.42
N ARG A 126 -5.02 1.21 24.89
CA ARG A 126 -6.10 1.84 25.69
C ARG A 126 -7.42 1.93 24.93
N ARG A 127 -7.39 2.32 23.65
CA ARG A 127 -8.61 2.37 22.83
C ARG A 127 -9.23 0.98 22.64
N LEU A 128 -8.40 -0.04 22.41
CA LEU A 128 -8.85 -1.43 22.27
C LEU A 128 -9.43 -1.98 23.57
N ALA A 129 -8.77 -1.76 24.71
CA ALA A 129 -9.22 -2.25 26.02
C ALA A 129 -10.54 -1.62 26.50
N ALA A 130 -10.96 -0.49 25.92
CA ALA A 130 -12.25 0.14 26.19
C ALA A 130 -13.41 -0.51 25.39
N LEU A 131 -13.10 -1.35 24.40
CA LEU A 131 -14.10 -2.10 23.64
C LEU A 131 -14.43 -3.41 24.37
N PRO A 132 -15.64 -3.95 24.17
CA PRO A 132 -15.98 -5.27 24.71
C PRO A 132 -15.15 -6.37 24.02
N ASP A 133 -14.62 -7.28 24.83
CA ASP A 133 -14.03 -8.52 24.34
C ASP A 133 -15.05 -9.34 23.56
N GLY A 134 -14.60 -9.96 22.47
CA GLY A 134 -15.49 -10.74 21.62
C GLY A 134 -14.99 -10.92 20.20
N THR A 135 -15.79 -11.62 19.41
CA THR A 135 -15.58 -11.81 17.97
C THR A 135 -16.72 -11.17 17.20
N PHE A 136 -16.38 -10.20 16.36
CA PHE A 136 -17.30 -9.42 15.55
C PHE A 136 -17.09 -9.78 14.08
N THR A 137 -18.18 -9.99 13.36
CA THR A 137 -18.15 -10.34 11.93
C THR A 137 -18.93 -9.31 11.13
N GLY A 138 -18.53 -9.11 9.88
CA GLY A 138 -19.27 -8.32 8.92
C GLY A 138 -18.83 -8.66 7.51
N SER A 139 -19.72 -8.45 6.53
CA SER A 139 -19.38 -8.56 5.13
C SER A 139 -19.95 -7.38 4.33
N ARG A 140 -19.33 -7.11 3.18
CA ARG A 140 -19.78 -6.13 2.20
C ARG A 140 -19.53 -6.67 0.80
N PHE A 141 -20.46 -6.37 -0.11
CA PHE A 141 -20.27 -6.61 -1.52
C PHE A 141 -19.50 -5.44 -2.15
N VAL A 142 -18.59 -5.78 -3.04
CA VAL A 142 -17.88 -4.85 -3.91
C VAL A 142 -18.29 -5.17 -5.34
N GLU A 143 -18.82 -4.20 -6.06
CA GLU A 143 -19.18 -4.36 -7.46
C GLU A 143 -17.92 -4.45 -8.33
N ASP A 144 -17.97 -5.30 -9.35
CA ASP A 144 -17.01 -5.27 -10.44
C ASP A 144 -17.20 -4.00 -11.28
N ILE A 145 -16.11 -3.55 -11.88
CA ILE A 145 -16.02 -2.32 -12.68
C ILE A 145 -16.51 -2.51 -14.13
N GLY A 146 -17.57 -3.31 -14.30
CA GLY A 146 -18.24 -3.49 -15.59
C GLY A 146 -17.77 -4.68 -16.43
N HIS A 147 -17.01 -5.63 -15.89
CA HIS A 147 -16.58 -6.85 -16.60
C HIS A 147 -17.54 -8.04 -16.46
N GLY A 148 -18.68 -7.85 -15.78
CA GLY A 148 -19.70 -8.88 -15.62
C GLY A 148 -19.36 -9.95 -14.59
N LEU A 149 -18.48 -9.68 -13.63
CA LEU A 149 -18.20 -10.59 -12.51
C LEU A 149 -19.27 -10.55 -11.41
N GLY A 150 -20.14 -9.53 -11.42
CA GLY A 150 -21.18 -9.33 -10.41
C GLY A 150 -20.62 -8.80 -9.10
N GLU A 151 -21.29 -9.14 -8.00
CA GLU A 151 -20.93 -8.72 -6.65
C GLU A 151 -19.84 -9.63 -6.05
N LEU A 152 -18.77 -9.03 -5.54
CA LEU A 152 -17.65 -9.69 -4.88
C LEU A 152 -17.76 -9.49 -3.37
N GLU A 153 -18.14 -10.53 -2.64
CA GLU A 153 -18.27 -10.45 -1.17
C GLU A 153 -16.91 -10.41 -0.48
N VAL A 154 -16.68 -9.40 0.36
CA VAL A 154 -15.55 -9.29 1.27
C VAL A 154 -16.04 -9.40 2.71
N GLY A 155 -15.55 -10.40 3.43
CA GLY A 155 -15.81 -10.63 4.84
C GLY A 155 -14.67 -10.15 5.73
N VAL A 156 -15.02 -9.70 6.93
CA VAL A 156 -14.09 -9.36 8.01
C VAL A 156 -14.54 -10.04 9.30
N THR A 157 -13.57 -10.58 10.04
CA THR A 157 -13.74 -11.03 11.42
C THR A 157 -12.72 -10.29 12.29
N ALA A 158 -13.19 -9.53 13.26
CA ALA A 158 -12.38 -8.84 14.24
C ALA A 158 -12.55 -9.51 15.61
N ALA A 159 -11.47 -10.07 16.16
CA ALA A 159 -11.44 -10.67 17.49
C ALA A 159 -10.67 -9.74 18.44
N ILE A 160 -11.34 -9.28 19.49
CA ILE A 160 -10.80 -8.41 20.54
C ILE A 160 -10.66 -9.24 21.81
N ALA A 161 -9.48 -9.16 22.44
CA ALA A 161 -9.20 -9.76 23.73
C ALA A 161 -8.28 -8.83 24.53
N GLY A 162 -8.85 -8.18 25.55
CA GLY A 162 -8.24 -7.09 26.29
C GLY A 162 -7.79 -5.97 25.36
N ASP A 163 -6.47 -5.79 25.28
CA ASP A 163 -5.84 -4.71 24.51
C ASP A 163 -5.33 -5.15 23.12
N ARG A 164 -5.74 -6.33 22.66
CA ARG A 164 -5.27 -6.93 21.39
C ARG A 164 -6.40 -7.10 20.40
N LEU A 165 -6.07 -6.86 19.13
CA LEU A 165 -6.98 -7.05 18.01
C LEU A 165 -6.39 -8.03 17.00
N ARG A 166 -7.18 -9.02 16.59
CA ARG A 166 -6.90 -9.85 15.43
C ARG A 166 -7.96 -9.63 14.36
N VAL A 167 -7.53 -9.24 13.16
CA VAL A 167 -8.41 -9.08 12.00
C VAL A 167 -8.14 -10.20 11.00
N SER A 168 -9.19 -10.91 10.60
CA SER A 168 -9.17 -11.89 9.53
C SER A 168 -10.05 -11.41 8.39
N LEU A 169 -9.52 -11.44 7.17
CA LEU A 169 -10.25 -11.03 5.97
C LEU A 169 -10.53 -12.25 5.07
N GLU A 170 -11.76 -12.32 4.57
CA GLU A 170 -12.22 -13.28 3.59
C GLU A 170 -12.58 -12.52 2.31
N ALA A 171 -12.14 -13.03 1.17
CA ALA A 171 -12.39 -12.39 -0.12
C ALA A 171 -12.36 -13.42 -1.25
N PRO A 172 -12.94 -13.09 -2.42
CA PRO A 172 -12.96 -14.00 -3.55
C PRO A 172 -11.55 -14.26 -4.10
N PRO A 173 -11.37 -15.31 -4.91
CA PRO A 173 -10.13 -15.52 -5.66
C PRO A 173 -9.74 -14.28 -6.47
N GLN A 174 -8.44 -14.09 -6.70
CA GLN A 174 -7.93 -13.02 -7.55
C GLN A 174 -8.64 -13.02 -8.91
N ILE A 175 -9.11 -11.86 -9.35
CA ILE A 175 -9.85 -11.70 -10.61
C ILE A 175 -8.90 -11.34 -11.77
N PRO A 176 -9.24 -11.61 -13.04
CA PRO A 176 -8.34 -11.37 -14.18
C PRO A 176 -8.36 -9.92 -14.69
N PHE A 177 -8.43 -8.95 -13.78
CA PHE A 177 -8.49 -7.50 -14.04
C PHE A 177 -7.68 -6.70 -13.00
N TYR A 178 -7.55 -5.38 -13.15
CA TYR A 178 -6.68 -4.57 -12.25
C TYR A 178 -7.22 -4.42 -10.82
N THR A 179 -8.50 -4.71 -10.57
CA THR A 179 -9.14 -4.58 -9.25
C THR A 179 -8.74 -5.72 -8.31
N ASN A 180 -7.45 -5.76 -7.98
CA ASN A 180 -6.84 -6.65 -7.01
C ASN A 180 -5.89 -5.86 -6.11
N SER A 181 -5.86 -6.21 -4.83
CA SER A 181 -5.01 -5.60 -3.81
C SER A 181 -3.93 -6.58 -3.36
N TYR A 182 -2.69 -6.10 -3.32
CA TYR A 182 -1.58 -6.82 -2.70
C TYR A 182 -1.66 -6.69 -1.18
N ARG A 183 -1.07 -7.65 -0.46
CA ARG A 183 -1.19 -7.78 1.00
C ARG A 183 -0.91 -6.49 1.77
N ALA A 184 0.14 -5.75 1.42
CA ALA A 184 0.50 -4.53 2.14
C ALA A 184 -0.54 -3.41 1.98
N ASN A 185 -1.16 -3.25 0.79
CA ASN A 185 -2.26 -2.31 0.61
C ASN A 185 -3.51 -2.74 1.40
N THR A 186 -3.85 -4.03 1.37
CA THR A 186 -4.95 -4.59 2.17
C THR A 186 -4.75 -4.37 3.68
N THR A 187 -3.55 -4.65 4.19
CA THR A 187 -3.21 -4.40 5.59
C THR A 187 -3.30 -2.90 5.92
N SER A 188 -2.85 -2.02 5.03
CA SER A 188 -2.99 -0.57 5.21
C SER A 188 -4.46 -0.13 5.29
N ALA A 189 -5.36 -0.72 4.49
CA ALA A 189 -6.79 -0.41 4.53
C ALA A 189 -7.44 -0.80 5.87
N VAL A 190 -7.04 -1.95 6.44
CA VAL A 190 -7.47 -2.35 7.80
C VAL A 190 -7.02 -1.31 8.82
N TYR A 191 -5.75 -0.92 8.78
CA TYR A 191 -5.20 0.06 9.72
C TYR A 191 -5.83 1.45 9.59
N LEU A 192 -6.12 1.89 8.36
CA LEU A 192 -6.85 3.12 8.13
C LEU A 192 -8.25 3.07 8.78
N GLY A 193 -8.98 1.98 8.57
CA GLY A 193 -10.28 1.77 9.22
C GLY A 193 -10.17 1.86 10.75
N LEU A 194 -9.21 1.16 11.34
CA LEU A 194 -9.00 1.21 12.79
C LEU A 194 -8.69 2.62 13.31
N ILE A 195 -7.81 3.35 12.64
CA ILE A 195 -7.46 4.71 13.04
C ILE A 195 -8.67 5.65 12.93
N MET A 196 -9.46 5.56 11.87
CA MET A 196 -10.63 6.41 11.65
C MET A 196 -11.71 6.22 12.72
N PHE A 197 -11.92 4.99 13.20
CA PHE A 197 -12.93 4.69 14.22
C PHE A 197 -12.42 4.83 15.66
N LEU A 198 -11.17 4.43 15.93
CA LEU A 198 -10.61 4.46 17.28
C LEU A 198 -10.01 5.81 17.67
N GLN A 199 -9.68 6.65 16.68
CA GLN A 199 -9.19 8.02 16.87
C GLN A 199 -8.16 8.16 18.02
N PRO A 200 -7.01 7.46 17.95
CA PRO A 200 -5.94 7.66 18.92
C PRO A 200 -5.39 9.10 18.80
N GLU A 201 -4.98 9.69 19.92
CA GLU A 201 -4.51 11.08 20.00
C GLU A 201 -3.04 11.24 19.59
N ALA A 202 -2.28 10.14 19.56
CA ALA A 202 -0.86 10.10 19.27
C ALA A 202 -0.57 10.36 17.79
N PRO A 203 0.64 10.79 17.45
CA PRO A 203 1.09 10.85 16.06
C PRO A 203 0.96 9.48 15.38
N PHE A 204 0.41 9.45 14.16
CA PHE A 204 0.28 8.21 13.38
C PHE A 204 1.65 7.62 13.06
N ASN A 205 1.95 6.47 13.65
CA ASN A 205 3.20 5.74 13.44
C ASN A 205 2.98 4.22 13.63
N GLU A 206 4.02 3.43 13.37
CA GLU A 206 3.93 1.96 13.42
C GLU A 206 3.56 1.42 14.81
N GLY A 207 3.85 2.16 15.89
CA GLY A 207 3.48 1.80 17.26
C GLY A 207 1.99 1.49 17.40
N MET A 208 1.13 2.24 16.70
CA MET A 208 -0.32 2.01 16.71
C MET A 208 -0.73 0.64 16.17
N TYR A 209 0.10 0.02 15.33
CA TYR A 209 -0.23 -1.25 14.69
C TYR A 209 0.25 -2.45 15.51
N ARG A 210 1.19 -2.26 16.44
CA ARG A 210 1.78 -3.32 17.27
C ARG A 210 0.74 -4.18 18.05
N PRO A 211 -0.36 -3.64 18.62
CA PRO A 211 -1.38 -4.48 19.27
C PRO A 211 -2.36 -5.16 18.30
N SER A 212 -2.26 -4.87 17.00
CA SER A 212 -3.22 -5.27 15.97
C SER A 212 -2.58 -6.16 14.91
N ARG A 213 -3.04 -7.40 14.78
CA ARG A 213 -2.56 -8.34 13.75
C ARG A 213 -3.62 -8.60 12.70
N SER A 214 -3.33 -8.29 11.44
CA SER A 214 -4.20 -8.64 10.30
C SER A 214 -3.69 -9.87 9.55
N THR A 215 -4.62 -10.74 9.19
CA THR A 215 -4.41 -11.94 8.38
C THR A 215 -5.49 -12.06 7.33
N THR A 216 -5.20 -12.74 6.23
CA THR A 216 -6.20 -13.16 5.24
C THR A 216 -6.47 -14.65 5.48
N ALA A 217 -7.73 -15.09 5.44
CA ALA A 217 -8.17 -16.43 5.86
C ALA A 217 -7.55 -17.58 5.05
N ARG A 218 -6.98 -17.28 3.87
CA ARG A 218 -6.22 -18.22 3.04
C ARG A 218 -4.77 -17.76 2.87
N PRO A 219 -3.92 -17.86 3.90
CA PRO A 219 -2.51 -17.56 3.76
C PRO A 219 -1.88 -18.59 2.81
N GLY A 220 -1.62 -18.20 1.55
CA GLY A 220 -1.07 -19.14 0.55
C GLY A 220 -1.70 -19.04 -0.84
N ARG A 221 -3.00 -18.75 -0.94
CA ARG A 221 -3.73 -18.64 -2.21
C ARG A 221 -3.95 -17.17 -2.57
N SER A 222 -3.87 -16.85 -3.85
CA SER A 222 -4.15 -15.50 -4.37
C SER A 222 -5.63 -15.17 -4.25
N SER A 223 -5.96 -14.11 -3.52
CA SER A 223 -7.31 -13.51 -3.45
C SER A 223 -7.28 -12.08 -3.98
N THR A 224 -8.45 -11.47 -4.18
CA THR A 224 -8.55 -10.03 -4.50
C THR A 224 -7.95 -9.13 -3.42
N LEU A 225 -7.76 -9.62 -2.19
CA LEU A 225 -7.11 -8.88 -1.09
C LEU A 225 -5.70 -9.38 -0.74
N SER A 226 -5.16 -10.34 -1.48
CA SER A 226 -3.83 -10.90 -1.28
C SER A 226 -3.30 -11.46 -2.60
N SER A 227 -3.30 -10.63 -3.65
CA SER A 227 -2.93 -11.04 -4.99
C SER A 227 -1.46 -11.47 -5.06
N ARG A 228 -1.17 -12.60 -5.72
CA ARG A 228 0.21 -13.05 -5.99
C ARG A 228 0.57 -12.70 -7.44
N ARG A 229 1.81 -12.26 -7.65
CA ARG A 229 2.36 -11.51 -8.81
C ARG A 229 2.35 -12.20 -10.19
N ARG A 230 1.32 -12.97 -10.56
CA ARG A 230 1.19 -13.48 -11.93
C ARG A 230 -0.27 -13.50 -12.35
N THR A 231 -0.76 -12.39 -12.87
CA THR A 231 -1.70 -12.45 -13.98
C THR A 231 -0.92 -13.02 -15.18
N SER A 232 -0.83 -14.35 -15.25
CA SER A 232 -0.49 -15.05 -16.50
C SER A 232 -1.62 -14.78 -17.49
N PRO A 233 -1.38 -14.78 -18.82
CA PRO A 233 -2.46 -14.62 -19.79
C PRO A 233 -3.60 -15.58 -19.43
N ALA A 234 -4.80 -15.01 -19.28
CA ALA A 234 -5.98 -15.75 -18.86
C ALA A 234 -6.06 -17.05 -19.66
N ARG A 235 -6.07 -18.21 -18.98
CA ARG A 235 -6.52 -19.44 -19.65
C ARG A 235 -7.90 -19.12 -20.19
N PRO A 236 -8.18 -19.34 -21.48
CA PRO A 236 -9.45 -18.97 -22.07
C PRO A 236 -10.57 -19.62 -21.24
N VAL A 237 -11.48 -18.79 -20.74
CA VAL A 237 -12.72 -19.26 -20.12
C VAL A 237 -13.39 -20.15 -21.15
N ARG A 238 -13.43 -21.46 -20.91
CA ARG A 238 -14.23 -22.37 -21.72
C ARG A 238 -15.67 -21.90 -21.59
N ARG A 239 -16.18 -21.17 -22.60
CA ARG A 239 -17.61 -20.93 -22.76
C ARG A 239 -18.28 -22.29 -22.65
N ARG A 240 -19.13 -22.49 -21.63
CA ARG A 240 -20.03 -23.64 -21.59
C ARG A 240 -20.82 -23.60 -22.90
N ARG A 241 -20.59 -24.58 -23.76
CA ARG A 241 -21.45 -24.77 -24.94
C ARG A 241 -22.85 -25.02 -24.41
N SER A 242 -23.78 -24.16 -24.77
CA SER A 242 -25.21 -24.43 -24.65
C SER A 242 -25.50 -25.76 -25.37
N PRO A 243 -26.33 -26.65 -24.81
CA PRO A 243 -26.69 -27.88 -25.50
C PRO A 243 -27.52 -27.52 -26.74
N THR A 244 -27.02 -27.91 -27.90
CA THR A 244 -27.77 -27.90 -29.16
C THR A 244 -29.00 -28.79 -28.98
N PRO A 245 -30.23 -28.32 -29.27
CA PRO A 245 -31.39 -29.21 -29.23
C PRO A 245 -31.22 -30.26 -30.34
N CYS A 246 -31.32 -31.52 -29.92
CA CYS A 246 -31.31 -32.68 -30.80
C CYS A 246 -32.52 -32.57 -31.75
N ALA A 247 -32.27 -32.47 -33.05
CA ALA A 247 -33.31 -32.62 -34.05
C ALA A 247 -33.74 -34.09 -34.08
N THR A 248 -34.97 -34.36 -33.65
CA THR A 248 -35.69 -35.60 -33.99
C THR A 248 -36.70 -35.31 -35.09
N ARG A 249 -36.75 -36.27 -36.02
CA ARG A 249 -37.52 -36.36 -37.26
C ARG A 249 -38.98 -35.94 -37.16
#